data_AF-P95362-F1
#
_entry.id   AF-P95362-F1
#
_cell.length_a   1.000
_cell.length_b   1.000
_cell.length_c   1.000
_cell.angle_alpha   90.00
_cell.angle_beta   90.00
_cell.angle_gamma   90.00
#
_symmetry.space_group_name_H-M   'P 1'
#
loop_
_entity.id
_entity.type
_entity.pdbx_description
1 polymer ?
#
loop_
_entity_poly.entity_id
_entity_poly.type
_entity_poly.pdbx_seq_one_letter_code
_entity_poly.pdbx_strand_id
1 'polypeptide(L)' 'EFLRRGGVFSKDWIDSYIAFKEEDVRRIRMAPHPLEFEMYYSL' A
#
# COMPACT_ATOMS: atom_id res chain seq x y z
N GLU A 1 7.17 17.59 0.52
CA GLU A 1 6.53 18.90 0.29
C GLU A 1 6.04 19.16 -1.14
N PHE A 2 6.58 18.50 -2.18
CA PHE A 2 6.22 18.79 -3.58
C PHE A 2 4.71 18.72 -3.86
N LEU A 3 4.01 17.71 -3.33
CA LEU A 3 2.55 17.52 -3.52
C LEU A 3 1.71 18.64 -2.91
N ARG A 4 2.18 19.26 -1.83
CA ARG A 4 1.40 20.28 -1.10
C ARG A 4 1.66 21.69 -1.62
N ARG A 5 2.61 21.88 -2.55
CA ARG A 5 2.92 23.20 -3.12
C ARG A 5 1.72 23.74 -3.88
N GLY A 6 1.41 25.03 -3.68
CA GLY A 6 0.30 25.72 -4.33
C GLY A 6 -1.09 25.26 -3.90
N GLY A 7 -1.22 24.49 -2.81
CA GLY A 7 -2.51 23.99 -2.35
C GLY A 7 -3.12 22.91 -3.25
N VAL A 8 -2.33 22.32 -4.15
CA VAL A 8 -2.78 21.29 -5.11
C VAL A 8 -3.33 20.06 -4.39
N PHE A 9 -2.64 19.61 -3.35
CA PHE A 9 -3.13 18.58 -2.45
C PHE A 9 -3.15 19.10 -1.02
N SER A 10 -4.30 18.98 -0.35
CA SER A 10 -4.42 19.24 1.08
C SER A 10 -3.76 18.09 1.87
N LYS A 11 -3.32 18.40 3.10
CA LYS A 11 -2.75 17.38 3.98
C LYS A 11 -3.78 16.29 4.30
N ASP A 12 -5.01 16.69 4.60
CA ASP A 12 -6.08 15.77 4.98
C ASP A 12 -6.48 14.83 3.83
N TRP A 13 -6.42 15.30 2.59
CA TRP A 13 -6.66 14.45 1.42
C TRP A 13 -5.57 13.38 1.27
N ILE A 14 -4.30 13.76 1.42
CA ILE A 14 -3.17 12.82 1.33
C ILE A 14 -3.28 11.77 2.44
N ASP A 15 -3.52 12.20 3.68
CA ASP A 15 -3.61 11.29 4.83
C ASP A 15 -4.79 10.33 4.67
N SER A 16 -5.94 10.81 4.17
CA SER A 16 -7.11 9.98 3.88
C SER A 16 -6.85 8.96 2.77
N TYR A 17 -6.13 9.36 1.71
CA TYR A 17 -5.77 8.47 0.61
C TYR A 17 -4.82 7.36 1.07
N ILE A 18 -3.85 7.69 1.93
CA ILE A 18 -2.94 6.71 2.53
C ILE A 18 -3.72 5.72 3.38
N ALA A 19 -4.58 6.20 4.29
CA ALA A 19 -5.38 5.35 5.16
C ALA A 19 -6.29 4.40 4.35
N PHE A 20 -6.88 4.88 3.26
CA PHE A 20 -7.66 4.06 2.35
C PHE A 20 -6.83 2.95 1.71
N LYS A 21 -5.60 3.26 1.25
CA LYS A 21 -4.72 2.28 0.60
C LYS A 21 -4.03 1.31 1.55
N GLU A 22 -3.83 1.70 2.81
CA GLU A 22 -3.31 0.83 3.87
C GLU A 22 -4.16 -0.43 4.02
N GLU A 23 -5.48 -0.35 3.86
CA GLU A 23 -6.35 -1.54 3.98
C GLU A 23 -6.09 -2.57 2.87
N ASP A 24 -5.96 -2.11 1.62
CA ASP A 24 -5.64 -2.97 0.47
C ASP A 24 -4.26 -3.62 0.65
N VAL A 25 -3.27 -2.81 1.06
CA VAL A 25 -1.90 -3.29 1.34
C VAL A 25 -1.91 -4.35 2.44
N ARG A 26 -2.68 -4.13 3.51
CA ARG A 26 -2.83 -5.09 4.60
C ARG A 26 -3.40 -6.43 4.12
N ARG A 27 -4.44 -6.39 3.28
CA ARG A 27 -5.04 -7.63 2.71
C ARG A 27 -4.02 -8.42 1.90
N ILE A 28 -3.26 -7.74 1.04
CA ILE A 28 -2.23 -8.37 0.22
C ILE A 28 -1.13 -8.99 1.09
N ARG A 29 -0.68 -8.29 2.14
CA ARG A 29 0.36 -8.79 3.05
C ARG A 29 -0.04 -10.02 3.86
N MET A 30 -1.34 -10.24 4.07
CA MET A 30 -1.84 -11.43 4.79
C MET A 30 -2.06 -12.62 3.85
N ALA A 31 -2.04 -12.41 2.53
CA ALA A 31 -2.22 -13.47 1.54
C ALA A 31 -0.85 -13.94 1.04
N PRO A 32 -0.52 -15.24 1.14
CA PRO A 32 0.74 -15.77 0.62
C PRO A 32 0.79 -15.60 -0.90
N HIS A 33 1.90 -15.05 -1.41
CA HIS A 33 2.08 -14.88 -2.85
C HIS A 33 2.35 -16.26 -3.51
N PRO A 34 1.81 -16.56 -4.71
CA PRO A 34 2.01 -17.87 -5.36
C PRO A 34 3.49 -18.30 -5.48
N LEU A 35 4.38 -17.35 -5.73
CA LEU A 35 5.83 -17.60 -5.79
C LEU A 35 6.42 -18.08 -4.45
N GLU A 36 5.82 -17.72 -3.31
CA GLU A 36 6.25 -18.22 -2.00
C GLU A 36 6.09 -19.75 -1.91
N PHE A 37 5.09 -20.33 -2.58
CA PHE A 37 4.97 -21.78 -2.66
C PHE A 37 6.12 -22.38 -3.47
N GLU A 38 6.49 -21.79 -4.60
CA GLU A 38 7.64 -22.27 -5.38
C GLU A 38 8.95 -22.17 -4.57
N MET A 39 9.16 -21.05 -3.87
CA MET A 39 10.37 -20.82 -3.07
C MET A 39 10.48 -21.73 -1.84
N TYR A 40 9.37 -22.03 -1.16
CA TYR A 40 9.37 -22.74 0.12
C TYR A 40 8.93 -24.20 0.06
N TYR A 41 8.28 -24.65 -1.03
CA TYR A 41 7.81 -26.03 -1.20
C TYR A 41 8.51 -26.83 -2.32
N SER A 42 9.36 -26.20 -3.13
CA SER A 42 10.17 -26.93 -4.13
C SER A 42 11.46 -27.44 -3.46
N LEU A 43 11.35 -28.58 -2.77
CA LEU A 43 12.51 -29.41 -2.38
C LEU A 43 13.17 -30.04 -3.61
#